data_AF-A0A2J8XSI2-F1
#
_entry.id   AF-A0A2J8XSI2-F1
#
_cell.length_a   1.000
_cell.length_b   1.000
_cell.length_c   1.000
_cell.angle_alpha   90.00
_cell.angle_beta   90.00
_cell.angle_gamma   90.00
#
_symmetry.space_group_name_H-M   'P 1'
#
loop_
_entity.id
_entity.type
_entity.pdbx_description
1 polymer ?
#
loop_
_entity_poly.entity_id
_entity_poly.type
_entity_poly.pdbx_seq_one_letter_code
_entity_poly.pdbx_strand_id
1 'polypeptide(L)'
;GVGGAQQRGQTFTDPPYVPGGWIEVSTAKKEDITLSVRKLLNRHNIVFGDYTWTEFDEPFLTRNVQSVSIVDTELKVKDSQPIDLSACTVALHIFQLNEDGPSSENLEEETENIIAANHWVLPAAEFHGLWDSLVYDVEVKSHLLDYVMTTLLFSDKNVNSNLITWNRVVLLHGPPGTGKTSLCKALAQKLTIRLSSRYRYGQLIEINSHSLFSKWFSESGKLVTKMFQKIQDLIDDKDALVFVLIDE
;
A
#
# COMPACT_ATOMS: atom_id res chain seq x y z
N GLY A 1 8.14 -29.88 -59.40
CA GLY A 1 9.27 -29.38 -58.59
C GLY A 1 9.15 -27.88 -58.46
N VAL A 2 9.57 -27.35 -57.31
CA VAL A 2 9.88 -25.92 -57.01
C VAL A 2 8.65 -24.99 -57.07
N GLY A 3 8.27 -24.14 -56.12
CA GLY A 3 8.96 -23.46 -55.01
C GLY A 3 8.79 -21.93 -55.17
N GLY A 4 8.39 -21.21 -54.11
CA GLY A 4 8.42 -19.73 -54.00
C GLY A 4 7.02 -19.09 -53.82
N ALA A 5 6.58 -18.58 -52.67
CA ALA A 5 7.05 -17.47 -51.80
C ALA A 5 6.55 -16.05 -52.21
N GLN A 6 5.48 -15.61 -51.52
CA GLN A 6 5.33 -14.36 -50.74
C GLN A 6 5.68 -12.97 -51.32
N GLN A 7 4.68 -12.06 -51.37
CA GLN A 7 4.77 -10.60 -51.12
C GLN A 7 3.41 -10.13 -50.56
N ARG A 8 3.23 -9.76 -49.28
CA ARG A 8 3.54 -8.49 -48.57
C ARG A 8 3.06 -7.21 -49.27
N GLY A 9 2.07 -6.56 -48.66
CA GLY A 9 1.70 -5.17 -48.94
C GLY A 9 0.42 -4.75 -48.23
N GLN A 10 0.49 -4.43 -46.94
CA GLN A 10 -0.42 -3.43 -46.35
C GLN A 10 0.38 -2.51 -45.42
N THR A 11 0.41 -1.26 -45.84
CA THR A 11 0.98 -0.08 -45.21
C THR A 11 0.26 0.22 -43.89
N PHE A 12 0.98 0.21 -42.77
CA PHE A 12 0.50 0.82 -41.53
C PHE A 12 0.89 2.31 -41.56
N THR A 13 -0.12 3.17 -41.68
CA THR A 13 -0.01 4.61 -41.44
C THR A 13 -0.05 4.85 -39.93
N ASP A 14 0.84 5.72 -39.46
CA ASP A 14 1.00 6.18 -38.07
C ASP A 14 -0.27 6.83 -37.47
N PRO A 15 -0.35 6.96 -36.12
CA PRO A 15 -1.60 6.92 -35.37
C PRO A 15 -2.22 8.31 -35.12
N PRO A 16 -3.53 8.40 -34.84
CA PRO A 16 -4.12 9.65 -34.37
C PRO A 16 -4.02 9.78 -32.84
N TYR A 17 -3.56 10.97 -32.46
CA TYR A 17 -3.53 11.63 -31.16
C TYR A 17 -4.73 11.35 -30.23
N VAL A 18 -4.47 11.05 -28.95
CA VAL A 18 -5.51 10.94 -27.90
C VAL A 18 -5.14 11.86 -26.72
N PRO A 19 -5.94 12.91 -26.42
CA PRO A 19 -5.75 13.75 -25.24
C PRO A 19 -6.39 13.09 -24.01
N GLY A 20 -5.63 13.00 -22.90
CA GLY A 20 -6.05 12.35 -21.65
C GLY A 20 -5.32 11.03 -21.47
N GLY A 21 -4.09 11.11 -20.96
CA GLY A 21 -3.18 9.98 -20.80
C GLY A 21 -3.69 8.97 -19.78
N TRP A 22 -4.38 7.94 -20.26
CA TRP A 22 -4.34 6.65 -19.60
C TRP A 22 -2.91 6.17 -19.73
N ILE A 23 -2.14 6.24 -18.65
CA ILE A 23 -0.92 5.43 -18.55
C ILE A 23 -1.45 3.99 -18.59
N GLU A 24 -1.28 3.30 -19.71
CA GLU A 24 -1.52 1.86 -19.76
C GLU A 24 -0.80 1.23 -18.57
N VAL A 25 -1.52 0.39 -17.81
CA VAL A 25 -0.94 -0.31 -16.66
C VAL A 25 0.39 -0.94 -17.09
N SER A 26 1.47 -0.47 -16.46
CA SER A 26 2.81 -0.97 -16.73
C SER A 26 2.86 -2.48 -16.50
N THR A 27 3.31 -3.22 -17.51
CA THR A 27 3.53 -4.68 -17.44
C THR A 27 5.01 -5.03 -17.30
N ALA A 28 5.87 -4.03 -17.12
CA ALA A 28 7.30 -4.23 -16.96
C ALA A 28 7.62 -5.00 -15.68
N LYS A 29 8.68 -5.81 -15.73
CA LYS A 29 9.12 -6.58 -14.57
C LYS A 29 9.71 -5.64 -13.50
N LYS A 30 9.51 -6.00 -12.22
CA LYS A 30 10.03 -5.22 -11.09
C LYS A 30 11.55 -5.09 -11.13
N GLU A 31 12.26 -6.09 -11.65
CA GLU A 31 13.72 -6.09 -11.77
C GLU A 31 14.22 -5.02 -12.75
N ASP A 32 13.53 -4.87 -13.90
CA ASP A 32 13.89 -3.89 -14.93
C ASP A 32 13.62 -2.45 -14.45
N ILE A 33 12.50 -2.24 -13.76
CA ILE A 33 12.18 -0.97 -13.08
C ILE A 33 13.23 -0.67 -12.01
N THR A 34 13.59 -1.66 -11.19
CA THR A 34 14.61 -1.51 -10.12
C THR A 34 15.93 -1.05 -10.71
N LEU A 35 16.39 -1.69 -11.79
CA LEU A 35 17.65 -1.33 -12.45
C LEU A 35 17.63 0.10 -12.98
N SER A 36 16.52 0.50 -13.61
CA SER A 36 16.36 1.83 -14.22
C SER A 36 16.27 2.93 -13.14
N VAL A 37 15.52 2.69 -12.06
CA VAL A 37 15.44 3.62 -10.92
C VAL A 37 16.80 3.72 -10.22
N ARG A 38 17.57 2.64 -10.07
CA ARG A 38 18.94 2.73 -9.52
C ARG A 38 19.86 3.61 -10.38
N LYS A 39 19.74 3.54 -11.71
CA LYS A 39 20.49 4.43 -12.60
C LYS A 39 20.09 5.89 -12.42
N LEU A 40 18.79 6.17 -12.26
CA LEU A 40 18.28 7.51 -11.96
C LEU A 40 18.88 8.04 -10.65
N LEU A 41 18.80 7.27 -9.57
CA LEU A 41 19.32 7.67 -8.25
C LEU A 41 20.83 7.91 -8.28
N ASN A 42 21.60 7.06 -8.96
CA ASN A 42 23.05 7.24 -9.13
C ASN A 42 23.40 8.50 -9.94
N ARG A 43 22.54 8.93 -10.86
CA ARG A 43 22.75 10.16 -11.66
C ARG A 43 22.58 11.41 -10.81
N HIS A 44 21.57 11.44 -9.94
CA HIS A 44 21.35 12.58 -9.04
C HIS A 44 22.34 12.61 -7.88
N ASN A 45 22.73 11.43 -7.35
CA ASN A 45 23.75 11.17 -6.32
C ASN A 45 23.49 11.82 -4.94
N ILE A 46 23.03 13.06 -4.89
CA ILE A 46 22.75 13.82 -3.67
C ILE A 46 21.30 14.32 -3.70
N VAL A 47 20.60 14.17 -2.58
CA VAL A 47 19.25 14.69 -2.40
C VAL A 47 19.14 15.49 -1.11
N PHE A 48 18.18 16.40 -1.05
CA PHE A 48 17.90 17.24 0.11
C PHE A 48 16.49 16.92 0.59
N GLY A 49 16.39 16.28 1.76
CA GLY A 49 15.09 15.88 2.32
C GLY A 49 14.31 14.91 1.43
N ASP A 50 13.00 14.89 1.62
CA ASP A 50 12.07 14.11 0.82
C ASP A 50 11.96 14.75 -0.57
N TYR A 51 12.07 13.95 -1.61
CA TYR A 51 12.08 14.43 -3.00
C TYR A 51 11.32 13.47 -3.90
N THR A 52 10.51 14.01 -4.81
CA THR A 52 9.73 13.22 -5.76
C THR A 52 10.04 13.60 -7.19
N TRP A 53 10.50 12.63 -7.97
CA TRP A 53 10.58 12.71 -9.42
C TRP A 53 9.25 12.28 -10.02
N THR A 54 8.66 13.11 -10.88
CA THR A 54 7.48 12.78 -11.70
C THR A 54 7.78 12.82 -13.20
N GLU A 55 8.89 13.46 -13.57
CA GLU A 55 9.34 13.58 -14.94
C GLU A 55 10.68 12.86 -15.09
N PHE A 56 10.83 12.13 -16.20
CA PHE A 56 11.99 11.28 -16.46
C PHE A 56 12.52 11.52 -17.86
N ASP A 57 13.83 11.71 -17.98
CA ASP A 57 14.51 11.76 -19.28
C ASP A 57 14.54 10.39 -19.98
N GLU A 58 14.50 9.30 -19.20
CA GLU A 58 14.57 7.94 -19.70
C GLU A 58 13.18 7.48 -20.16
N PRO A 59 12.97 7.19 -21.47
CA PRO A 59 11.65 6.83 -21.99
C PRO A 59 11.04 5.59 -21.34
N PHE A 60 11.88 4.66 -20.88
CA PHE A 60 11.44 3.48 -20.14
C PHE A 60 10.79 3.86 -18.81
N LEU A 61 11.36 4.80 -18.06
CA LEU A 61 10.76 5.27 -16.81
C LEU A 61 9.48 6.06 -17.10
N THR A 62 9.49 6.98 -18.07
CA THR A 62 8.30 7.75 -18.47
C THR A 62 7.11 6.85 -18.82
N ARG A 63 7.36 5.68 -19.45
CA ARG A 63 6.31 4.73 -19.82
C ARG A 63 5.80 3.89 -18.65
N ASN A 64 6.67 3.56 -17.69
CA ASN A 64 6.40 2.47 -16.73
C ASN A 64 6.32 2.93 -15.27
N VAL A 65 6.73 4.15 -14.95
CA VAL A 65 6.83 4.70 -13.61
C VAL A 65 6.16 6.07 -13.58
N GLN A 66 5.17 6.23 -12.72
CA GLN A 66 4.48 7.52 -12.54
C GLN A 66 5.31 8.48 -11.69
N SER A 67 5.89 8.00 -10.59
CA SER A 67 6.74 8.79 -9.72
C SER A 67 7.77 7.93 -9.00
N VAL A 68 8.88 8.54 -8.60
CA VAL A 68 9.86 7.98 -7.68
C VAL A 68 9.98 8.96 -6.51
N SER A 69 9.73 8.49 -5.29
CA SER A 69 9.80 9.34 -4.10
C SER A 69 10.83 8.81 -3.12
N ILE A 70 11.74 9.69 -2.70
CA ILE A 70 12.53 9.52 -1.48
C ILE A 70 11.70 10.08 -0.35
N VAL A 71 11.49 9.26 0.66
CA VAL A 71 10.55 9.51 1.76
C VAL A 71 11.20 9.21 3.10
N ASP A 72 10.63 9.79 4.15
CA ASP A 72 10.98 9.56 5.55
C ASP A 72 12.40 10.05 5.93
N THR A 73 13.01 10.92 5.13
CA THR A 73 14.33 11.51 5.45
C THR A 73 14.25 12.39 6.70
N GLU A 74 13.13 13.09 6.85
CA GLU A 74 12.83 13.98 7.98
C GLU A 74 12.49 13.23 9.27
N LEU A 75 12.14 11.93 9.20
CA LEU A 75 11.84 11.14 10.39
C LEU A 75 13.08 10.88 11.25
N LYS A 76 14.29 11.22 10.77
CA LYS A 76 15.56 10.97 11.47
C LYS A 76 16.39 12.21 11.76
N VAL A 77 16.15 13.33 11.07
CA VAL A 77 16.97 14.55 11.19
C VAL A 77 16.06 15.79 11.10
N LYS A 78 16.17 16.70 12.07
CA LYS A 78 15.34 17.93 12.17
C LYS A 78 15.60 18.97 11.08
N ASP A 79 16.74 18.88 10.39
CA ASP A 79 17.16 19.81 9.35
C ASP A 79 17.42 19.06 8.04
N SER A 80 17.04 19.65 6.91
CA SER A 80 17.34 19.13 5.56
C SER A 80 18.85 19.12 5.32
N GLN A 81 19.47 17.97 5.55
CA GLN A 81 20.88 17.73 5.22
C GLN A 81 21.01 17.06 3.86
N PRO A 82 22.11 17.32 3.12
CA PRO A 82 22.39 16.59 1.89
C PRO A 82 22.63 15.11 2.23
N ILE A 83 21.85 14.23 1.60
CA ILE A 83 21.98 12.79 1.70
C ILE A 83 22.70 12.29 0.45
N ASP A 84 23.88 11.72 0.65
CA ASP A 84 24.61 11.01 -0.40
C ASP A 84 24.02 9.61 -0.58
N LEU A 85 23.32 9.41 -1.71
CA LEU A 85 22.66 8.15 -2.05
C LEU A 85 23.66 7.03 -2.34
N SER A 86 24.88 7.36 -2.75
CA SER A 86 25.94 6.36 -3.01
C SER A 86 26.52 5.77 -1.72
N ALA A 87 26.47 6.53 -0.61
CA ALA A 87 26.92 6.10 0.70
C ALA A 87 25.82 5.36 1.50
N CYS A 88 24.60 5.29 0.98
CA CYS A 88 23.45 4.71 1.67
C CYS A 88 23.02 3.35 1.08
N THR A 89 22.46 2.49 1.93
CA THR A 89 21.75 1.31 1.44
C THR A 89 20.35 1.73 0.98
N VAL A 90 20.17 1.89 -0.34
CA VAL A 90 18.88 2.25 -0.92
C VAL A 90 17.98 1.02 -1.06
N ALA A 91 16.93 0.99 -0.23
CA ALA A 91 15.82 0.04 -0.34
C ALA A 91 14.76 0.59 -1.31
N LEU A 92 14.50 -0.14 -2.39
CA LEU A 92 13.50 0.23 -3.40
C LEU A 92 12.24 -0.61 -3.22
N HIS A 93 11.10 0.05 -3.15
CA HIS A 93 9.79 -0.56 -3.03
C HIS A 93 8.95 -0.19 -4.24
N ILE A 94 8.72 -1.14 -5.14
CA ILE A 94 7.94 -0.95 -6.37
C ILE A 94 6.55 -1.53 -6.14
N PHE A 95 5.55 -0.68 -6.31
CA PHE A 95 4.15 -1.02 -6.16
C PHE A 95 3.32 -0.43 -7.29
N GLN A 96 2.13 -0.98 -7.45
CA GLN A 96 1.09 -0.46 -8.34
C GLN A 96 -0.14 -0.21 -7.48
N LEU A 97 -0.83 0.90 -7.73
CA LEU A 97 -2.07 1.22 -7.02
C LEU A 97 -3.20 0.37 -7.58
N ASN A 98 -4.03 -0.16 -6.68
CA ASN A 98 -5.30 -0.75 -7.03
C ASN A 98 -6.36 0.37 -7.14
N GLU A 99 -7.01 0.44 -8.29
CA GLU A 99 -8.08 1.40 -8.61
C GLU A 99 -9.48 0.88 -8.21
N ASP A 100 -9.58 -0.40 -7.87
CA ASP A 100 -10.79 -0.98 -7.30
C ASP A 100 -10.97 -0.37 -5.91
N GLY A 101 -11.95 0.53 -5.79
CA GLY A 101 -12.38 1.12 -4.52
C GLY A 101 -12.92 0.07 -3.53
N PRO A 102 -13.51 0.49 -2.39
CA PRO A 102 -13.93 -0.46 -1.37
C PRO A 102 -14.99 -1.43 -1.90
N SER A 103 -14.75 -2.73 -1.73
CA SER A 103 -15.80 -3.73 -1.78
C SER A 103 -16.56 -3.74 -0.45
N SER A 104 -17.89 -3.83 -0.53
CA SER A 104 -18.72 -3.99 0.66
C SER A 104 -18.79 -5.46 1.04
N GLU A 105 -18.32 -5.78 2.24
CA GLU A 105 -18.49 -7.11 2.83
C GLU A 105 -19.86 -7.19 3.50
N ASN A 106 -20.79 -7.84 2.82
CA ASN A 106 -22.13 -8.09 3.34
C ASN A 106 -22.13 -9.34 4.23
N LEU A 107 -22.86 -9.27 5.34
CA LEU A 107 -23.25 -10.46 6.08
C LEU A 107 -24.67 -10.84 5.65
N GLU A 108 -24.80 -12.07 5.14
CA GLU A 108 -26.09 -12.63 4.75
C GLU A 108 -26.87 -13.07 6.02
N GLU A 109 -28.02 -12.43 6.23
CA GLU A 109 -29.09 -12.95 7.07
C GLU A 109 -30.31 -13.34 6.23
N GLU A 110 -31.18 -14.17 6.80
CA GLU A 110 -32.33 -14.75 6.10
C GLU A 110 -33.30 -13.70 5.52
N THR A 111 -33.23 -12.45 5.99
CA THR A 111 -34.15 -11.37 5.62
C THR A 111 -33.50 -10.07 5.13
N GLU A 112 -32.22 -9.80 5.42
CA GLU A 112 -31.55 -8.54 5.03
C GLU A 112 -30.05 -8.73 4.73
N ASN A 113 -29.52 -7.95 3.77
CA ASN A 113 -28.08 -7.79 3.53
C ASN A 113 -27.56 -6.61 4.34
N ILE A 114 -26.75 -6.89 5.37
CA ILE A 114 -26.14 -5.86 6.20
C ILE A 114 -24.69 -5.66 5.74
N ILE A 115 -24.35 -4.44 5.29
CA ILE A 115 -22.96 -4.05 5.05
C ILE A 115 -22.27 -3.99 6.41
N ALA A 116 -21.35 -4.94 6.66
CA ALA A 116 -20.68 -5.07 7.95
C ALA A 116 -19.29 -4.44 7.96
N ALA A 117 -18.63 -4.42 6.80
CA ALA A 117 -17.30 -3.85 6.65
C ALA A 117 -17.07 -3.33 5.23
N ASN A 118 -16.20 -2.34 5.13
CA ASN A 118 -15.59 -1.96 3.87
C ASN A 118 -14.25 -2.69 3.73
N HIS A 119 -13.92 -3.10 2.52
CA HIS A 119 -12.73 -3.91 2.24
C HIS A 119 -11.95 -3.31 1.07
N TRP A 120 -10.65 -3.07 1.28
CA TRP A 120 -9.73 -2.60 0.25
C TRP A 120 -8.58 -3.58 0.06
N VAL A 121 -8.18 -3.74 -1.20
CA VAL A 121 -6.91 -4.37 -1.57
C VAL A 121 -5.82 -3.30 -1.60
N LEU A 122 -4.70 -3.56 -0.92
CA LEU A 122 -3.58 -2.63 -0.80
C LEU A 122 -2.41 -3.04 -1.72
N PRO A 123 -1.64 -2.08 -2.26
CA PRO A 123 -1.79 -0.62 -2.07
C PRO A 123 -2.97 -0.04 -2.85
N ALA A 124 -3.85 0.73 -2.20
CA ALA A 124 -5.05 1.30 -2.80
C ALA A 124 -4.80 2.73 -3.32
N ALA A 125 -5.38 3.08 -4.46
CA ALA A 125 -5.29 4.41 -5.05
C ALA A 125 -5.88 5.50 -4.13
N GLU A 126 -6.98 5.19 -3.43
CA GLU A 126 -7.65 6.09 -2.48
C GLU A 126 -6.75 6.54 -1.33
N PHE A 127 -5.73 5.76 -0.97
CA PHE A 127 -4.82 6.06 0.13
C PHE A 127 -3.48 6.64 -0.34
N HIS A 128 -3.32 6.88 -1.65
CA HIS A 128 -2.10 7.47 -2.20
C HIS A 128 -1.90 8.90 -1.67
N GLY A 129 -0.70 9.19 -1.15
CA GLY A 129 -0.36 10.48 -0.54
C GLY A 129 -0.99 10.75 0.85
N LEU A 130 -1.87 9.87 1.35
CA LEU A 130 -2.56 10.07 2.62
C LEU A 130 -1.58 10.18 3.80
N TRP A 131 -0.51 9.37 3.79
CA TRP A 131 0.53 9.39 4.83
C TRP A 131 1.23 10.74 4.98
N ASP A 132 1.51 11.39 3.85
CA ASP A 132 2.25 12.66 3.81
C ASP A 132 1.31 13.83 4.12
N SER A 133 0.02 13.71 3.77
CA SER A 133 -0.99 14.73 4.11
C SER A 133 -1.26 14.89 5.60
N LEU A 134 -0.97 13.86 6.40
CA LEU A 134 -1.17 13.87 7.86
C LEU A 134 0.05 14.45 8.57
N VAL A 135 -0.12 15.64 9.16
CA VAL A 135 0.92 16.33 9.93
C VAL A 135 0.62 16.22 11.42
N TYR A 136 1.61 15.76 12.19
CA TYR A 136 1.56 15.64 13.63
C TYR A 136 2.82 16.27 14.24
N ASP A 137 2.69 17.00 15.34
CA ASP A 137 3.81 17.70 16.00
C ASP A 137 4.83 16.76 16.69
N VAL A 138 4.47 15.48 16.82
CA VAL A 138 5.27 14.43 17.47
C VAL A 138 5.68 13.40 16.41
N GLU A 139 6.80 12.71 16.64
CA GLU A 139 7.27 11.52 15.90
C GLU A 139 6.29 10.31 15.98
N VAL A 140 4.98 10.54 16.16
CA VAL A 140 3.91 9.54 16.20
C VAL A 140 3.98 8.66 14.97
N LYS A 141 4.13 9.25 13.76
CA LYS A 141 4.21 8.49 12.51
C LYS A 141 5.41 7.54 12.52
N SER A 142 6.60 8.03 12.90
CA SER A 142 7.83 7.22 12.98
C SER A 142 7.70 6.10 14.00
N HIS A 143 7.33 6.43 15.25
CA HIS A 143 7.20 5.46 16.33
C HIS A 143 6.16 4.39 16.02
N LEU A 144 5.03 4.79 15.43
CA LEU A 144 3.98 3.85 15.07
C LEU A 144 4.44 2.91 13.95
N LEU A 145 5.12 3.44 12.92
CA LEU A 145 5.67 2.64 11.84
C LEU A 145 6.73 1.65 12.36
N ASP A 146 7.68 2.12 13.17
CA ASP A 146 8.76 1.31 13.73
C ASP A 146 8.22 0.23 14.69
N TYR A 147 7.22 0.58 15.50
CA TYR A 147 6.56 -0.37 16.39
C TYR A 147 5.90 -1.50 15.62
N VAL A 148 5.10 -1.19 14.59
CA VAL A 148 4.41 -2.22 13.81
C VAL A 148 5.40 -3.02 12.97
N MET A 149 6.42 -2.39 12.39
CA MET A 149 7.50 -3.09 11.69
C MET A 149 8.22 -4.09 12.59
N THR A 150 8.58 -3.67 13.81
CA THR A 150 9.25 -4.55 14.78
C THR A 150 8.34 -5.70 15.20
N THR A 151 7.05 -5.44 15.39
CA THR A 151 6.04 -6.45 15.72
C THR A 151 5.93 -7.50 14.61
N LEU A 152 5.91 -7.07 13.35
CA LEU A 152 5.87 -7.97 12.19
C LEU A 152 7.19 -8.75 12.02
N LEU A 153 8.32 -8.13 12.32
CA LEU A 153 9.62 -8.80 12.34
C LEU A 153 9.67 -9.90 13.42
N PHE A 154 9.22 -9.62 14.63
CA PHE A 154 9.15 -10.62 15.71
C PHE A 154 8.24 -11.77 15.35
N SER A 155 7.10 -11.46 14.71
CA SER A 155 6.20 -12.47 14.16
C SER A 155 6.88 -13.37 13.12
N ASP A 156 7.60 -12.79 12.15
CA ASP A 156 8.29 -13.55 11.10
C ASP A 156 9.43 -14.42 11.66
N LYS A 157 10.06 -13.97 12.75
CA LYS A 157 11.09 -14.73 13.48
C LYS A 157 10.53 -15.72 14.51
N ASN A 158 9.21 -15.90 14.59
CA ASN A 158 8.55 -16.76 15.58
C ASN A 158 9.03 -16.51 17.02
N VAL A 159 9.22 -15.24 17.39
CA VAL A 159 9.62 -14.87 18.74
C VAL A 159 8.53 -15.30 19.72
N ASN A 160 8.91 -16.07 20.74
CA ASN A 160 7.99 -16.58 21.75
C ASN A 160 7.38 -15.43 22.54
N SER A 161 6.08 -15.20 22.35
CA SER A 161 5.31 -14.13 22.99
C SER A 161 5.20 -14.27 24.52
N ASN A 162 5.42 -15.48 25.06
CA ASN A 162 5.46 -15.72 26.51
C ASN A 162 6.77 -15.27 27.16
N LEU A 163 7.85 -15.10 26.36
CA LEU A 163 9.15 -14.62 26.84
C LEU A 163 9.34 -13.14 26.55
N ILE A 164 8.96 -12.71 25.35
CA ILE A 164 9.00 -11.32 24.93
C ILE A 164 7.57 -10.95 24.52
N THR A 165 6.90 -10.17 25.35
CA THR A 165 5.52 -9.76 25.08
C THR A 165 5.48 -8.81 23.88
N TRP A 166 4.75 -9.18 22.84
CA TRP A 166 4.40 -8.32 21.72
C TRP A 166 2.98 -8.64 21.26
N ASN A 167 2.21 -7.62 20.95
CA ASN A 167 0.80 -7.76 20.55
C ASN A 167 0.60 -7.17 19.16
N ARG A 168 -0.21 -7.83 18.34
CA ARG A 168 -0.58 -7.36 16.99
C ARG A 168 -1.73 -6.34 17.03
N VAL A 169 -1.85 -5.59 18.13
CA VAL A 169 -2.94 -4.64 18.38
C VAL A 169 -2.36 -3.27 18.65
N VAL A 170 -2.85 -2.27 17.92
CA VAL A 170 -2.55 -0.86 18.13
C VAL A 170 -3.84 -0.14 18.47
N LEU A 171 -3.82 0.68 19.51
CA LEU A 171 -4.94 1.54 19.89
C LEU A 171 -4.54 3.01 19.69
N LEU A 172 -5.28 3.72 18.85
CA LEU A 172 -5.17 5.17 18.71
C LEU A 172 -6.36 5.84 19.39
N HIS A 173 -6.10 6.81 20.26
CA HIS A 173 -7.15 7.55 20.96
C HIS A 173 -6.87 9.06 20.91
N GLY A 174 -7.95 9.85 20.96
CA GLY A 174 -7.89 11.30 20.91
C GLY A 174 -9.21 11.91 20.44
N PRO A 175 -9.35 13.25 20.47
CA PRO A 175 -10.57 13.96 20.06
C PRO A 175 -11.08 13.54 18.67
N PRO A 176 -12.38 13.65 18.39
CA PRO A 176 -12.90 13.43 17.03
C PRO A 176 -12.27 14.43 16.05
N GLY A 177 -12.07 14.01 14.80
CA GLY A 177 -11.48 14.86 13.76
C GLY A 177 -9.95 14.97 13.74
N THR A 178 -9.21 14.26 14.61
CA THR A 178 -7.74 14.26 14.64
C THR A 178 -7.07 13.32 13.62
N GLY A 179 -7.84 12.77 12.67
CA GLY A 179 -7.32 11.93 11.60
C GLY A 179 -6.90 10.50 12.00
N LYS A 180 -7.38 9.96 13.14
CA LYS A 180 -7.04 8.60 13.62
C LYS A 180 -7.29 7.51 12.56
N THR A 181 -8.49 7.49 11.99
CA THR A 181 -8.90 6.56 10.92
C THR A 181 -8.02 6.71 9.68
N SER A 182 -7.77 7.95 9.27
CA SER A 182 -6.86 8.27 8.15
C SER A 182 -5.44 7.80 8.43
N LEU A 183 -4.93 7.94 9.66
CA LEU A 183 -3.61 7.48 10.05
C LEU A 183 -3.52 5.94 10.01
N CYS A 184 -4.56 5.22 10.43
CA CYS A 184 -4.62 3.76 10.29
C CYS A 184 -4.57 3.33 8.81
N LYS A 185 -5.37 3.97 7.94
CA LYS A 185 -5.39 3.70 6.49
C LYS A 185 -4.04 4.00 5.84
N ALA A 186 -3.45 5.14 6.18
CA ALA A 186 -2.14 5.54 5.70
C ALA A 186 -1.02 4.60 6.19
N LEU A 187 -1.08 4.15 7.44
CA LEU A 187 -0.12 3.20 8.00
C LEU A 187 -0.21 1.85 7.29
N ALA A 188 -1.42 1.34 7.04
CA ALA A 188 -1.63 0.09 6.31
C ALA A 188 -1.06 0.16 4.89
N GLN A 189 -1.28 1.29 4.18
CA GLN A 189 -0.69 1.57 2.88
C GLN A 189 0.84 1.58 2.94
N LYS A 190 1.43 2.34 3.88
CA LYS A 190 2.88 2.49 4.03
C LYS A 190 3.56 1.15 4.35
N LEU A 191 2.98 0.36 5.25
CA LEU A 191 3.47 -0.97 5.62
C LEU A 191 3.39 -1.96 4.45
N THR A 192 2.29 -1.96 3.70
CA THR A 192 2.15 -2.82 2.51
C THR A 192 3.24 -2.54 1.48
N ILE A 193 3.52 -1.25 1.21
CA ILE A 193 4.60 -0.86 0.29
C ILE A 193 5.95 -1.31 0.82
N ARG A 194 6.25 -1.04 2.10
CA ARG A 194 7.54 -1.36 2.72
C ARG A 194 7.81 -2.85 2.86
N LEU A 195 6.77 -3.65 3.03
CA LEU A 195 6.86 -5.10 3.16
C LEU A 195 6.58 -5.83 1.85
N SER A 196 6.61 -5.14 0.70
CA SER A 196 6.40 -5.71 -0.63
C SER A 196 7.41 -6.81 -1.03
N SER A 197 8.52 -6.94 -0.30
CA SER A 197 9.47 -8.06 -0.44
C SER A 197 9.02 -9.32 0.31
N ARG A 198 8.13 -9.19 1.31
CA ARG A 198 7.63 -10.27 2.15
C ARG A 198 6.19 -10.66 1.81
N TYR A 199 5.35 -9.68 1.45
CA TYR A 199 3.96 -9.85 1.08
C TYR A 199 3.75 -9.33 -0.34
N ARG A 200 2.93 -10.02 -1.12
CA ARG A 200 2.63 -9.65 -2.51
C ARG A 200 1.66 -8.47 -2.57
N TYR A 201 0.74 -8.39 -1.61
CA TYR A 201 -0.29 -7.37 -1.49
C TYR A 201 -0.78 -7.28 -0.03
N GLY A 202 -1.66 -6.33 0.26
CA GLY A 202 -2.31 -6.21 1.57
C GLY A 202 -3.83 -6.20 1.47
N GLN A 203 -4.50 -6.42 2.60
CA GLN A 203 -5.95 -6.31 2.74
C GLN A 203 -6.26 -5.38 3.90
N LEU A 204 -7.17 -4.42 3.72
CA LEU A 204 -7.69 -3.59 4.81
C LEU A 204 -9.18 -3.85 4.95
N ILE A 205 -9.60 -4.29 6.14
CA ILE A 205 -10.99 -4.47 6.51
C ILE A 205 -11.32 -3.38 7.52
N GLU A 206 -12.13 -2.40 7.13
CA GLU A 206 -12.67 -1.36 8.03
C GLU A 206 -14.05 -1.78 8.50
N ILE A 207 -14.12 -2.09 9.78
CA ILE A 207 -15.33 -2.46 10.47
C ILE A 207 -15.95 -1.20 11.06
N ASN A 208 -17.18 -0.89 10.64
CA ASN A 208 -17.94 0.25 11.16
C ASN A 208 -18.64 -0.15 12.48
N SER A 209 -18.16 0.33 13.62
CA SER A 209 -18.68 -0.09 14.92
C SER A 209 -20.10 0.41 15.17
N HIS A 210 -20.45 1.63 14.75
CA HIS A 210 -21.79 2.16 14.88
C HIS A 210 -22.85 1.24 14.25
N SER A 211 -22.56 0.68 13.08
CA SER A 211 -23.45 -0.28 12.39
C SER A 211 -23.44 -1.65 13.06
N LEU A 212 -22.29 -2.08 13.60
CA LEU A 212 -22.11 -3.35 14.31
C LEU A 212 -22.68 -3.40 15.73
N PHE A 213 -22.80 -2.29 16.44
CA PHE A 213 -23.26 -2.31 17.84
C PHE A 213 -24.71 -1.83 17.98
N SER A 214 -25.19 -0.94 17.11
CA SER A 214 -26.56 -0.42 17.19
C SER A 214 -27.64 -1.41 16.73
N LYS A 215 -27.41 -2.13 15.62
CA LYS A 215 -28.37 -3.13 15.09
C LYS A 215 -28.33 -4.49 15.81
N TRP A 216 -27.35 -4.70 16.68
CA TRP A 216 -26.93 -6.06 17.07
C TRP A 216 -27.16 -6.39 18.54
N PHE A 217 -28.02 -5.61 19.22
CA PHE A 217 -28.26 -5.71 20.66
C PHE A 217 -29.03 -6.99 21.11
N SER A 218 -29.19 -7.99 20.24
CA SER A 218 -29.61 -9.36 20.61
C SER A 218 -29.08 -10.47 19.69
N GLU A 219 -28.63 -10.14 18.47
CA GLU A 219 -28.08 -11.08 17.46
C GLU A 219 -26.56 -10.94 17.21
N SER A 220 -25.90 -10.00 17.90
CA SER A 220 -24.45 -9.68 17.87
C SER A 220 -23.49 -10.85 17.71
N GLY A 221 -23.60 -11.89 18.52
CA GLY A 221 -22.56 -12.91 18.62
C GLY A 221 -22.37 -13.74 17.34
N LYS A 222 -23.46 -14.16 16.67
CA LYS A 222 -23.38 -15.04 15.49
C LYS A 222 -22.76 -14.32 14.31
N LEU A 223 -23.23 -13.12 14.06
CA LEU A 223 -22.78 -12.34 12.92
C LEU A 223 -21.35 -11.81 13.13
N VAL A 224 -20.95 -11.46 14.37
CA VAL A 224 -19.55 -11.15 14.69
C VAL A 224 -18.67 -12.35 14.41
N THR A 225 -19.12 -13.56 14.80
CA THR A 225 -18.43 -14.81 14.49
C THR A 225 -18.28 -15.02 12.98
N LYS A 226 -19.35 -14.81 12.19
CA LYS A 226 -19.28 -14.90 10.71
C LYS A 226 -18.29 -13.90 10.11
N MET A 227 -18.27 -12.66 10.60
CA MET A 227 -17.33 -11.63 10.14
C MET A 227 -15.88 -12.03 10.42
N PHE A 228 -15.58 -12.45 11.65
CA PHE A 228 -14.22 -12.92 11.98
C PHE A 228 -13.85 -14.22 11.27
N GLN A 229 -14.82 -15.06 10.91
CA GLN A 229 -14.57 -16.22 10.05
C GLN A 229 -14.11 -15.78 8.65
N LYS A 230 -14.79 -14.80 8.02
CA LYS A 230 -14.34 -14.23 6.74
C LYS A 230 -12.93 -13.62 6.84
N ILE A 231 -12.65 -12.92 7.93
CA ILE A 231 -11.30 -12.36 8.19
C ILE A 231 -10.28 -13.49 8.32
N GLN A 232 -10.63 -14.60 8.98
CA GLN A 232 -9.76 -15.78 9.07
C GLN A 232 -9.45 -16.37 7.70
N ASP A 233 -10.45 -16.46 6.82
CA ASP A 233 -10.27 -16.95 5.46
C ASP A 233 -9.30 -16.05 4.65
N LEU A 234 -9.33 -14.72 4.88
CA LEU A 234 -8.36 -13.77 4.31
C LEU A 234 -6.94 -13.93 4.90
N ILE A 235 -6.83 -14.28 6.18
CA ILE A 235 -5.54 -14.49 6.89
C ILE A 235 -4.84 -15.79 6.45
N ASP A 236 -5.58 -16.72 5.86
CA ASP A 236 -5.01 -17.98 5.41
C ASP A 236 -4.09 -17.81 4.20
N ASP A 237 -4.25 -16.73 3.41
CA ASP A 237 -3.27 -16.32 2.40
C ASP A 237 -2.01 -15.73 3.07
N LYS A 238 -0.91 -16.49 3.04
CA LYS A 238 0.38 -16.09 3.64
C LYS A 238 1.18 -15.08 2.81
N ASP A 239 0.75 -14.81 1.58
CA ASP A 239 1.31 -13.77 0.73
C ASP A 239 0.61 -12.43 0.94
N ALA A 240 -0.49 -12.38 1.71
CA ALA A 240 -1.24 -11.17 2.04
C ALA A 240 -0.91 -10.65 3.44
N LEU A 241 -0.75 -9.33 3.57
CA LEU A 241 -0.72 -8.65 4.87
C LEU A 241 -2.12 -8.11 5.21
N VAL A 242 -2.75 -8.66 6.25
CA VAL A 242 -4.13 -8.31 6.62
C VAL A 242 -4.15 -7.28 7.76
N PHE A 243 -4.88 -6.18 7.54
CA PHE A 243 -5.17 -5.13 8.50
C PHE A 243 -6.65 -5.14 8.84
N VAL A 244 -6.97 -5.23 10.13
CA VAL A 244 -8.35 -5.08 10.63
C VAL A 244 -8.42 -3.76 11.38
N LEU A 245 -9.16 -2.80 10.82
CA LEU A 245 -9.44 -1.50 11.41
C LEU A 245 -10.85 -1.54 12.01
N ILE A 246 -10.96 -1.28 13.30
CA ILE A 246 -12.24 -1.11 13.99
C ILE A 246 -12.33 0.37 14.35
N ASP A 247 -13.22 1.09 13.68
CA ASP A 247 -13.45 2.51 13.94
C ASP A 247 -14.80 2.71 14.63
N GLU A 248 -14.87 3.65 15.57
CA GLU A 248 -16.07 3.89 16.37
C GLU A 248 -17.19 4.49 15.51
#